data_AF-A0A7L1MVN1-F1
#
_entry.id   AF-A0A7L1MVN1-F1
#
_cell.length_a   1.000
_cell.length_b   1.000
_cell.length_c   1.000
_cell.angle_alpha   90.00
_cell.angle_beta   90.00
_cell.angle_gamma   90.00
#
_symmetry.space_group_name_H-M   'P 1'
#
loop_
_entity.id
_entity.type
_entity.pdbx_description
1 polymer ?
#
loop_
_entity_poly.entity_id
_entity_poly.type
_entity_poly.pdbx_seq_one_letter_code
_entity_poly.pdbx_strand_id
1 'polypeptide(L)' 'ICVATVTDVVDNRFLVHFDNWNDTYDYWCDPSSPYIHPVGWCHEHGKPLTPPQ' A
#
# COMPACT_ATOMS: atom_id res chain seq x y z
N ILE A 1 -5.89 -2.99 6.69
CA ILE A 1 -4.94 -2.11 5.99
C ILE A 1 -3.57 -2.58 6.40
N CYS A 2 -2.68 -2.85 5.45
CA CYS A 2 -1.34 -3.36 5.72
C CYS A 2 -0.32 -2.28 5.40
N VAL A 3 0.90 -2.45 5.90
CA VAL A 3 2.05 -1.65 5.43
C VAL A 3 2.43 -2.12 4.04
N ALA A 4 2.79 -1.18 3.18
CA ALA A 4 3.18 -1.45 1.81
C ALA A 4 4.24 -0.44 1.36
N THR A 5 5.08 -0.90 0.44
CA THR A 5 6.18 -0.14 -0.16
C THR A 5 5.90 0.05 -1.65
N VAL A 6 6.19 1.25 -2.18
CA VAL A 6 6.19 1.48 -3.63
C VAL A 6 7.52 0.98 -4.19
N THR A 7 7.48 -0.11 -4.97
CA THR A 7 8.68 -0.76 -5.50
C THR A 7 9.05 -0.29 -6.91
N ASP A 8 8.07 0.20 -7.69
CA ASP A 8 8.30 0.71 -9.04
C ASP A 8 7.25 1.76 -9.44
N VAL A 9 7.54 2.56 -10.47
CA VAL A 9 6.65 3.59 -11.03
C VAL A 9 6.76 3.61 -12.55
N VAL A 10 5.62 3.45 -13.22
CA VAL A 10 5.52 3.49 -14.69
C VAL A 10 4.35 4.40 -15.07
N ASP A 11 4.64 5.43 -15.87
CA ASP A 11 3.71 6.49 -16.24
C ASP A 11 2.99 7.08 -15.01
N ASN A 12 1.67 6.94 -14.95
CA ASN A 12 0.83 7.41 -13.84
C ASN A 12 0.36 6.22 -12.98
N ARG A 13 1.19 5.19 -12.80
CA ARG A 13 0.90 4.04 -11.94
C ARG A 13 2.12 3.69 -11.12
N PHE A 14 1.90 3.13 -9.94
CA PHE A 14 2.95 2.66 -9.06
C PHE A 14 2.70 1.21 -8.64
N LEU A 15 3.77 0.42 -8.55
CA LEU A 15 3.73 -0.96 -8.11
C LEU A 15 3.73 -0.97 -6.59
N VAL A 16 2.69 -1.57 -6.02
CA VAL A 16 2.50 -1.69 -4.59
C VAL A 16 2.95 -3.08 -4.16
N HIS A 17 3.98 -3.12 -3.32
CA HIS A 17 4.42 -4.32 -2.62
C HIS A 17 3.90 -4.30 -1.19
N PHE A 18 3.33 -5.41 -0.71
CA PHE A 18 2.92 -5.53 0.68
C PHE A 18 4.07 -6.04 1.53
N ASP A 19 4.45 -5.28 2.56
CA ASP A 19 5.61 -5.61 3.38
C ASP A 19 5.42 -7.01 4.02
N ASN A 20 6.41 -7.88 3.81
CA ASN A 20 6.45 -9.28 4.26
C ASN A 20 5.44 -10.22 3.58
N TRP A 21 4.97 -9.86 2.39
CA TRP A 21 4.23 -10.76 1.50
C TRP A 21 5.11 -11.14 0.30
N ASN A 22 4.72 -12.21 -0.40
CA ASN A 22 5.39 -12.60 -1.64
C ASN A 22 5.04 -11.61 -2.77
N ASP A 23 6.02 -11.23 -3.58
CA ASP A 23 5.88 -10.34 -4.74
C ASP A 23 4.79 -10.77 -5.75
N THR A 24 4.35 -12.03 -5.72
CA THR A 24 3.17 -12.48 -6.49
C THR A 24 1.87 -11.74 -6.15
N TYR A 25 1.82 -11.08 -4.99
CA TYR A 25 0.69 -10.25 -4.56
C TYR A 25 0.85 -8.77 -4.91
N ASP A 26 1.97 -8.38 -5.50
CA ASP A 26 2.21 -7.01 -5.91
C ASP A 26 1.24 -6.63 -7.03
N TYR A 27 0.80 -5.38 -7.03
CA TYR A 27 -0.12 -4.90 -8.05
C TYR A 27 0.14 -3.45 -8.44
N TRP A 28 -0.15 -3.13 -9.70
CA TRP A 28 -0.11 -1.76 -10.20
C TRP A 28 -1.34 -0.99 -9.73
N CYS A 29 -1.09 0.11 -9.04
CA CYS A 29 -2.11 1.00 -8.49
C CYS A 29 -2.12 2.35 -9.20
N ASP A 30 -3.31 2.93 -9.33
CA ASP A 30 -3.50 4.30 -9.83
C ASP A 30 -3.43 5.31 -8.66
N PRO A 31 -2.80 6.49 -8.84
CA PRO A 31 -2.75 7.56 -7.84
C PRO A 31 -4.11 8.02 -7.31
N SER A 32 -5.19 7.85 -8.07
CA SER A 32 -6.55 8.18 -7.65
C SER A 32 -7.25 7.06 -6.87
N SER A 33 -6.57 5.92 -6.63
CA SER A 33 -7.15 4.79 -5.90
C SER A 33 -7.59 5.18 -4.49
N PRO A 34 -8.85 4.93 -4.11
CA PRO A 34 -9.35 5.24 -2.77
C PRO A 34 -8.84 4.26 -1.71
N TYR A 35 -8.09 3.23 -2.10
CA TYR A 35 -7.63 2.15 -1.23
C TYR A 35 -6.18 2.30 -0.76
N ILE A 36 -5.48 3.34 -1.22
CA ILE A 36 -4.16 3.72 -0.74
C ILE A 36 -4.30 4.95 0.15
N HIS A 37 -3.67 4.88 1.32
CA HIS A 37 -3.76 5.92 2.34
C HIS A 37 -2.37 6.34 2.78
N PRO A 38 -2.17 7.62 3.17
CA PRO A 38 -0.89 8.08 3.68
C PRO A 38 -0.56 7.42 5.02
N VAL A 39 0.73 7.40 5.35
CA VAL A 39 1.22 6.93 6.66
C VAL A 39 0.50 7.70 7.77
N GLY A 40 0.00 6.98 8.78
CA GLY A 40 -0.73 7.55 9.91
C GLY A 40 -2.25 7.57 9.75
N TRP A 41 -2.79 7.40 8.53
CA TRP A 41 -4.24 7.47 8.27
C TRP A 41 -5.05 6.50 9.14
N CYS A 42 -4.56 5.27 9.35
CA CYS A 42 -5.21 4.30 10.22
C CYS A 42 -5.38 4.79 11.66
N HIS A 43 -4.36 5.47 12.20
CA HIS A 43 -4.41 6.02 13.56
C HIS A 43 -5.46 7.13 13.66
N GLU A 44 -5.49 8.05 12.70
CA GLU A 44 -6.43 9.17 12.66
C GLU A 44 -7.89 8.72 12.53
N HIS A 45 -8.14 7.63 11.81
CA HIS A 45 -9.48 7.12 11.52
C HIS A 45 -9.90 5.95 12.43
N GLY A 46 -9.09 5.61 13.44
CA GLY A 46 -9.34 4.50 14.36
C GLY A 46 -9.46 3.14 13.65
N LYS A 47 -8.77 2.97 12.53
CA LYS A 47 -8.76 1.73 11.74
C LYS A 47 -7.59 0.83 12.17
N PRO A 48 -7.78 -0.49 12.20
CA PRO A 48 -6.69 -1.41 12.49
C PRO A 48 -5.66 -1.40 11.35
N LEU A 49 -4.40 -1.17 11.72
CA LEU A 49 -3.23 -1.37 10.86
C LEU A 49 -2.64 -2.75 11.15
N THR A 50 -2.53 -3.58 10.13
CA THR A 50 -1.82 -4.85 10.19
C THR A 50 -0.32 -4.55 10.13
N PRO A 51 0.47 -4.89 11.17
CA PRO A 51 1.91 -4.72 11.13
C PRO A 51 2.53 -5.63 10.05
N PRO A 52 3.74 -5.31 9.55
CA PRO A 52 4.51 -6.23 8.73
C PRO A 52 4.72 -7.55 9.50
N GLN A 53 4.64 -8.69 8.81
CA GLN A 53 4.75 -10.03 9.42
C GLN A 53 6.15 -10.41 9.89
#